data_AF-A0A7V5BND0-F1
#
_entry.id   AF-A0A7V5BND0-F1
#
_cell.length_a   1.000
_cell.length_b   1.000
_cell.length_c   1.000
_cell.angle_alpha   90.00
_cell.angle_beta   90.00
_cell.angle_gamma   90.00
#
_symmetry.space_group_name_H-M   'P 1'
#
loop_
_entity.id
_entity.type
_entity.pdbx_description
1 polymer ?
#
loop_
_entity_poly.entity_id
_entity_poly.type
_entity_poly.pdbx_seq_one_letter_code
_entity_poly.pdbx_strand_id
1 'polypeptide(L)' 'MRNGPNGPYNYEYSVGLNDIPDKRLDGCYVGWVLDGNGQRDSQNFEFCVPEGQGEVWILFDQN' A
#
# COMPACT_ATOMS: atom_id res chain seq x y z
N MET A 1 -0.07 20.10 -0.79
CA MET A 1 0.47 18.83 -0.28
C MET A 1 -0.59 18.21 0.62
N ARG A 2 -0.84 16.91 0.48
CA ARG A 2 -1.74 16.19 1.39
C ARG A 2 -0.92 15.74 2.62
N ASN A 3 -1.57 15.67 3.78
CA ASN A 3 -0.93 15.30 5.04
C ASN A 3 -1.60 14.04 5.59
N GLY A 4 -0.78 13.08 6.01
CA GLY A 4 -1.21 11.87 6.68
C GLY A 4 -0.68 11.79 8.11
N PRO A 5 -0.96 10.68 8.82
CA PRO A 5 -0.45 10.40 10.17
C PRO A 5 1.09 10.47 10.28
N ASN A 6 1.82 10.20 9.18
CA ASN A 6 3.28 10.25 9.13
C ASN A 6 3.83 11.58 8.53
N GLY A 7 2.98 12.61 8.39
CA GLY A 7 3.36 13.88 7.78
C GLY A 7 2.99 13.98 6.28
N PRO A 8 3.62 14.90 5.53
CA PRO A 8 3.35 15.07 4.11
C PRO A 8 3.67 13.80 3.31
N TYR A 9 2.82 13.47 2.34
CA TYR A 9 3.03 12.33 1.44
C TYR A 9 2.84 12.73 -0.02
N ASN A 10 3.46 11.95 -0.91
CA ASN A 10 3.53 12.25 -2.34
C ASN A 10 2.68 11.32 -3.21
N TYR A 11 2.14 10.24 -2.64
CA TYR A 11 1.38 9.22 -3.36
C TYR A 11 0.26 8.64 -2.49
N GLU A 12 -0.93 8.50 -3.07
CA GLU A 12 -2.08 7.82 -2.48
C GLU A 12 -2.73 6.97 -3.57
N TYR A 13 -3.09 5.75 -3.20
CA TYR A 13 -3.76 4.80 -4.07
C TYR A 13 -4.79 4.03 -3.27
N SER A 14 -5.95 3.80 -3.87
CA SER A 14 -7.03 3.03 -3.26
C SER A 14 -7.34 1.82 -4.12
N VAL A 15 -7.39 0.65 -3.50
CA VAL A 15 -7.83 -0.60 -4.12
C VAL A 15 -9.30 -0.78 -3.76
N GLY A 16 -10.16 -0.99 -4.75
CA GLY A 16 -11.56 -1.31 -4.49
C GLY A 16 -11.70 -2.73 -3.97
N LEU A 17 -12.72 -3.02 -3.14
CA LEU A 17 -12.96 -4.37 -2.63
C LEU A 17 -13.15 -5.41 -3.76
N ASN A 18 -13.64 -4.97 -4.92
CA ASN A 18 -13.81 -5.82 -6.10
C ASN A 18 -12.50 -6.18 -6.80
N ASP A 19 -11.43 -5.43 -6.54
CA ASP A 19 -10.10 -5.69 -7.09
C ASP A 19 -9.32 -6.71 -6.24
N ILE A 20 -9.88 -7.09 -5.07
CA ILE A 20 -9.32 -8.10 -4.16
C ILE A 20 -9.98 -9.46 -4.45
N PRO A 21 -9.23 -10.52 -4.78
CA PRO A 21 -9.80 -11.80 -5.25
C PRO A 21 -10.83 -12.45 -4.33
N ASP A 22 -10.65 -12.35 -3.02
CA ASP A 22 -11.53 -12.92 -1.99
C ASP A 22 -12.52 -11.91 -1.40
N LYS A 23 -12.48 -10.65 -1.88
CA LYS A 23 -13.28 -9.54 -1.37
C LYS A 23 -13.15 -9.36 0.14
N ARG A 24 -11.98 -9.71 0.69
CA ARG A 24 -11.66 -9.57 2.11
C ARG A 24 -10.51 -8.59 2.27
N LEU A 25 -10.71 -7.62 3.16
CA LEU A 25 -9.76 -6.54 3.37
C LEU A 25 -8.79 -6.82 4.53
N ASP A 26 -9.19 -7.67 5.47
CA ASP A 26 -8.33 -8.14 6.55
C ASP A 26 -7.51 -9.36 6.10
N GLY A 27 -6.24 -9.39 6.47
CA GLY A 27 -5.29 -10.40 6.02
C GLY A 27 -3.87 -9.88 5.96
N CYS A 28 -2.94 -10.76 5.61
CA CYS A 28 -1.54 -10.38 5.39
C CYS A 28 -1.26 -10.34 3.88
N TYR A 29 -0.65 -9.24 3.44
CA TYR A 29 -0.38 -8.94 2.06
C TYR A 29 1.12 -8.81 1.82
N VAL A 30 1.52 -9.15 0.60
CA VAL A 30 2.86 -8.88 0.08
C VAL A 30 2.71 -7.83 -1.01
N GLY A 31 3.44 -6.71 -0.86
CA GLY A 31 3.45 -5.62 -1.83
C GLY A 31 4.84 -5.37 -2.41
N TRP A 32 4.87 -4.68 -3.55
CA TRP A 32 6.07 -4.10 -4.14
C TRP A 32 5.68 -2.86 -4.96
N VAL A 33 6.65 -1.99 -5.24
CA VAL A 33 6.49 -0.79 -6.05
C VAL A 33 6.93 -1.07 -7.48
N LEU A 34 6.23 -0.47 -8.43
CA LEU A 34 6.61 -0.45 -9.84
C LEU A 34 7.18 0.93 -10.21
N ASP A 35 8.13 0.97 -11.13
CA ASP A 35 8.67 2.20 -11.71
C ASP A 35 7.66 2.85 -12.69
N GLY A 36 8.05 3.99 -13.26
CA GLY A 36 7.26 4.69 -14.28
C GLY A 36 7.02 3.91 -15.58
N ASN A 37 7.69 2.77 -15.78
CA ASN A 37 7.52 1.87 -16.92
C ASN A 37 6.73 0.59 -16.56
N GLY A 38 6.23 0.49 -15.31
CA GLY A 38 5.52 -0.69 -14.82
C GLY A 38 6.44 -1.88 -14.50
N GLN A 39 7.76 -1.67 -14.44
CA GLN A 39 8.72 -2.68 -14.02
C GLN A 39 8.89 -2.65 -12.51
N ARG A 40 9.22 -3.80 -11.92
CA ARG A 40 9.40 -3.89 -10.46
C ARG A 40 10.63 -3.09 -10.01
N ASP A 41 10.43 -2.20 -9.04
CA ASP A 41 11.45 -1.26 -8.53
C ASP A 41 11.70 -1.38 -7.01
N SER A 42 11.09 -2.37 -6.34
CA SER A 42 11.32 -2.62 -4.91
C SER A 42 11.41 -4.10 -4.56
N GLN A 43 11.97 -4.37 -3.38
CA GLN A 43 11.80 -5.66 -2.70
C GLN A 43 10.35 -5.88 -2.28
N ASN A 44 10.03 -7.12 -1.90
CA ASN A 44 8.75 -7.42 -1.26
C ASN A 44 8.74 -6.79 0.12
N PHE A 45 7.61 -6.20 0.50
CA PHE A 45 7.33 -5.87 1.89
C PHE A 45 6.02 -6.53 2.29
N GLU A 46 5.97 -6.96 3.55
CA GLU A 46 4.83 -7.68 4.10
C GLU A 46 4.14 -6.81 5.14
N PHE A 47 2.82 -6.79 5.14
CA PHE A 47 2.01 -6.10 6.13
C PHE A 47 0.70 -6.83 6.36
N CYS A 48 0.15 -6.72 7.57
CA CYS A 48 -1.15 -7.30 7.90
C CYS A 48 -2.15 -6.19 8.22
N VAL A 49 -3.36 -6.34 7.70
CA VAL A 49 -4.50 -5.46 7.92
C VAL A 49 -5.45 -6.18 8.89
N PRO A 50 -5.69 -5.62 10.09
CA PRO A 50 -6.67 -6.18 11.01
C PRO A 50 -8.10 -5.92 10.52
N GLU A 51 -9.05 -6.70 11.03
CA GLU A 51 -10.47 -6.52 10.75
C GLU A 51 -10.92 -5.09 11.11
N GLY A 52 -11.64 -4.44 10.20
CA GLY A 52 -12.16 -3.08 10.39
C GLY A 52 -11.17 -1.94 10.10
N GLN A 53 -9.93 -2.21 9.70
CA GLN A 53 -8.97 -1.17 9.28
C GLN A 53 -8.98 -0.98 7.76
N GLY A 54 -9.32 0.22 7.28
CA GLY A 54 -9.43 0.54 5.84
C GLY A 54 -8.22 1.25 5.22
N GLU A 55 -7.24 1.64 6.04
CA GLU A 55 -6.11 2.47 5.60
C GLU A 55 -4.77 1.88 6.04
N VAL A 56 -3.80 1.92 5.15
CA VAL A 56 -2.42 1.49 5.41
C VAL A 56 -1.49 2.62 4.98
N TRP A 57 -0.58 3.01 5.88
CA TRP A 57 0.41 4.04 5.63
C TRP A 57 1.79 3.40 5.51
N ILE A 58 2.43 3.58 4.35
CA ILE A 58 3.74 3.00 4.06
C ILE A 58 4.69 4.13 3.70
N LEU A 59 5.84 4.16 4.36
CA LEU A 59 6.93 5.07 4.05
C LEU A 59 7.99 4.30 3.25
N PHE A 60 8.22 4.71 2.01
CA PHE A 60 9.37 4.27 1.22
C PHE A 60 10.43 5.34 1.27
N ASP A 61 11.63 4.97 1.69
CA ASP A 61 12.80 5.82 1.67
C ASP A 61 13.91 5.10 0.88
N GLN A 62 14.48 5.78 -0.10
CA GLN A 62 15.64 5.31 -0.86
C GLN A 62 16.87 5.93 -0.21
N ASN A 63 17.50 5.21 0.71
CA ASN A 63 18.85 5.53 1.18
C ASN A 63 19.91 4.88 0.28
#